data_AF-A0A7J4R0J5-F1
#
_entry.id   AF-A0A7J4R0J5-F1
#
_cell.length_a   1.000
_cell.length_b   1.000
_cell.length_c   1.000
_cell.angle_alpha   90.00
_cell.angle_beta   90.00
_cell.angle_gamma   90.00
#
_symmetry.space_group_name_H-M   'P 1'
#
loop_
_entity.id
_entity.type
_entity.pdbx_description
1 polymer ?
#
loop_
_entity_poly.entity_id
_entity_poly.type
_entity_poly.pdbx_seq_one_letter_code
_entity_poly.pdbx_strand_id
1 'polypeptide(L)'
;LNEMGWTPDIIEFGHFETEDEFIVPLAESIRPHLGADTHLLFSYHGLPISHVKRIDSSKKHCQKVENCCEIACDANALCYGRHCSETTSSVVEKLGLQTDQWSMSYQSRLGPVKWLEPSTTNKVKELVNRGIKKIVVVAPAFLADGLETLEELDIELREDFIEMGGEELTVVKCLNDNDQWIDGLESLVKKRLDLNIA
;
A
#
# COMPACT_ATOMS: atom_id res chain seq x y z
N LEU A 1 6.72 34.78 -8.86
CA LEU A 1 5.85 34.89 -7.66
C LEU A 1 6.06 36.24 -6.97
N ASN A 2 7.23 36.52 -6.37
CA ASN A 2 7.52 37.84 -5.76
C ASN A 2 7.45 39.01 -6.75
N GLU A 3 7.93 38.85 -7.98
CA GLU A 3 7.82 39.88 -9.03
C GLU A 3 6.38 40.14 -9.51
N MET A 4 5.46 39.20 -9.26
CA MET A 4 4.04 39.34 -9.58
C MET A 4 3.23 39.95 -8.42
N GLY A 5 3.86 40.22 -7.27
CA GLY A 5 3.18 40.66 -6.05
C GLY A 5 2.16 39.65 -5.50
N TRP A 6 2.23 38.38 -5.94
CA TRP A 6 1.29 37.34 -5.54
C TRP A 6 1.87 36.52 -4.38
N THR A 7 1.11 36.45 -3.29
CA THR A 7 1.42 35.65 -2.10
C THR A 7 0.32 34.60 -1.93
N PRO A 8 0.51 33.38 -2.45
CA PRO A 8 -0.48 32.32 -2.27
C PRO A 8 -0.47 31.81 -0.84
N ASP A 9 -1.65 31.45 -0.34
CA ASP A 9 -1.77 30.58 0.83
C ASP A 9 -1.40 29.16 0.42
N ILE A 10 -0.55 28.52 1.23
CA ILE A 10 -0.15 27.13 1.03
C ILE A 10 -0.95 26.28 2.02
N ILE A 11 -1.73 25.36 1.47
CA ILE A 11 -2.47 24.36 2.23
C ILE A 11 -1.82 23.01 1.97
N GLU A 12 -1.34 22.37 3.03
CA GLU A 12 -0.77 21.02 2.95
C GLU A 12 -1.86 20.00 3.28
N PHE A 13 -2.10 19.09 2.35
CA PHE A 13 -2.98 17.94 2.57
C PHE A 13 -2.18 16.85 3.29
N GLY A 14 -2.66 16.47 4.47
CA GLY A 14 -2.08 15.34 5.21
C GLY A 14 -2.40 13.99 4.57
N HIS A 15 -2.15 12.94 5.33
CA HIS A 15 -2.37 11.57 4.89
C HIS A 15 -3.88 11.20 4.84
N PHE A 16 -4.24 10.22 4.01
CA PHE A 16 -5.62 9.81 3.70
C PHE A 16 -5.78 8.27 3.58
N GLU A 17 -4.84 7.51 4.13
CA GLU A 17 -4.70 6.05 4.07
C GLU A 17 -5.90 5.26 4.59
N THR A 18 -6.84 5.90 5.28
CA THR A 18 -8.07 5.29 5.81
C THR A 18 -9.35 6.02 5.38
N GLU A 19 -9.25 7.08 4.57
CA GLU A 19 -10.42 7.84 4.13
C GLU A 19 -11.20 7.02 3.09
N ASP A 20 -12.53 6.97 3.22
CA ASP A 20 -13.41 6.18 2.34
C ASP A 20 -13.26 6.61 0.87
N GLU A 21 -13.00 7.89 0.61
CA GLU A 21 -12.72 8.45 -0.70
C GLU A 21 -11.54 7.78 -1.43
N PHE A 22 -10.63 7.13 -0.70
CA PHE A 22 -9.53 6.32 -1.24
C PHE A 22 -9.79 4.82 -1.09
N ILE A 23 -10.29 4.37 0.07
CA ILE A 23 -10.47 2.95 0.36
C ILE A 23 -11.56 2.31 -0.50
N VAL A 24 -12.67 3.01 -0.75
CA VAL A 24 -13.77 2.48 -1.57
C VAL A 24 -13.33 2.21 -3.01
N PRO A 25 -12.80 3.19 -3.79
CA PRO A 25 -12.39 2.93 -5.16
C PRO A 25 -11.31 1.85 -5.25
N LEU A 26 -10.40 1.79 -4.27
CA LEU A 26 -9.38 0.74 -4.21
C LEU A 26 -9.98 -0.65 -3.95
N ALA A 27 -10.91 -0.79 -3.01
CA ALA A 27 -11.58 -2.06 -2.77
C ALA A 27 -12.41 -2.50 -3.99
N GLU A 28 -13.13 -1.58 -4.63
CA GLU A 28 -13.95 -1.88 -5.81
C GLU A 28 -13.11 -2.18 -7.06
N SER A 29 -11.87 -1.65 -7.17
CA SER A 29 -10.95 -2.05 -8.25
C SER A 29 -10.40 -3.48 -8.05
N ILE A 30 -10.23 -3.92 -6.80
CA ILE A 30 -9.73 -5.27 -6.46
C ILE A 30 -10.84 -6.33 -6.61
N ARG A 31 -12.07 -6.01 -6.18
CA ARG A 31 -13.18 -6.96 -6.05
C ARG A 31 -13.41 -7.87 -7.28
N PRO A 32 -13.37 -7.38 -8.54
CA PRO A 32 -13.61 -8.20 -9.73
C PRO A 32 -12.55 -9.28 -9.97
N HIS A 33 -11.36 -9.14 -9.39
CA HIS A 33 -10.23 -10.07 -9.57
C HIS A 33 -10.20 -11.18 -8.52
N LEU A 34 -11.04 -11.09 -7.48
CA LEU A 34 -11.07 -12.07 -6.40
C LEU A 34 -11.96 -13.26 -6.75
N GLY A 35 -11.46 -14.46 -6.52
CA GLY A 35 -12.17 -15.73 -6.60
C GLY A 35 -12.12 -16.50 -5.27
N ALA A 36 -12.80 -17.65 -5.23
CA ALA A 36 -12.83 -18.49 -4.02
C ALA A 36 -11.45 -19.10 -3.68
N ASP A 37 -10.56 -19.24 -4.67
CA ASP A 37 -9.25 -19.87 -4.59
C ASP A 37 -8.08 -18.87 -4.78
N THR A 38 -8.37 -17.57 -4.78
CA THR A 38 -7.34 -16.52 -4.93
C THR A 38 -6.87 -16.00 -3.58
N HIS A 39 -5.57 -15.78 -3.44
CA HIS A 39 -4.98 -15.07 -2.30
C HIS A 39 -4.63 -13.63 -2.69
N LEU A 40 -5.07 -12.64 -1.90
CA LEU A 40 -4.76 -11.22 -2.14
C LEU A 40 -3.42 -10.83 -1.48
N LEU A 41 -2.45 -10.38 -2.27
CA LEU A 41 -1.15 -9.90 -1.82
C LEU A 41 -1.05 -8.39 -1.99
N PHE A 42 -0.97 -7.66 -0.88
CA PHE A 42 -0.64 -6.23 -0.87
C PHE A 42 0.88 -6.06 -0.94
N SER A 43 1.38 -5.46 -2.01
CA SER A 43 2.81 -5.20 -2.22
C SER A 43 3.10 -3.70 -2.15
N TYR A 44 3.82 -3.27 -1.13
CA TYR A 44 4.19 -1.86 -0.92
C TYR A 44 5.64 -1.60 -1.29
N HIS A 45 5.99 -0.38 -1.70
CA HIS A 45 7.40 -0.05 -1.89
C HIS A 45 8.17 -0.19 -0.58
N GLY A 46 9.28 -0.92 -0.59
CA GLY A 46 10.09 -1.12 0.61
C GLY A 46 10.75 0.16 1.08
N LEU A 47 10.99 0.28 2.38
CA LEU A 47 11.87 1.30 2.93
C LEU A 47 12.99 0.66 3.76
N PRO A 48 14.21 1.24 3.75
CA PRO A 48 15.26 0.82 4.68
C PRO A 48 14.78 0.98 6.13
N ILE A 49 15.09 0.01 6.98
CA ILE A 49 14.75 0.03 8.41
C ILE A 49 15.29 1.30 9.09
N SER A 50 16.44 1.80 8.62
CA SER A 50 17.04 3.04 9.13
C SER A 50 16.16 4.28 8.91
N HIS A 51 15.37 4.32 7.83
CA HIS A 51 14.49 5.46 7.51
C HIS A 51 13.28 5.47 8.45
N VAL A 52 12.58 4.33 8.55
CA VAL A 52 11.39 4.21 9.43
C VAL A 52 11.74 4.40 10.91
N LYS A 53 12.90 3.92 11.37
CA LYS A 53 13.38 4.16 12.73
C LYS A 53 13.71 5.63 13.02
N ARG A 54 13.97 6.42 11.98
CA ARG A 54 14.32 7.83 12.15
C ARG A 54 13.09 8.65 12.53
N ILE A 55 11.91 8.26 12.03
CA ILE A 55 10.60 8.86 12.31
C ILE A 55 10.17 8.67 13.77
N ASP A 56 10.40 7.50 14.36
CA ASP A 56 10.10 7.24 15.78
C ASP A 56 10.98 8.12 16.68
N SER A 57 10.42 9.23 17.17
CA SER A 57 11.10 10.18 18.07
C SER A 57 11.41 9.57 19.44
N SER A 58 10.61 8.60 19.89
CA SER A 58 10.80 7.90 21.18
C SER A 58 11.96 6.90 21.16
N LYS A 59 12.30 6.36 19.99
CA LYS A 59 13.26 5.27 19.77
C LYS A 59 12.93 3.97 20.51
N LYS A 60 11.69 3.82 20.98
CA LYS A 60 11.23 2.69 21.81
C LYS A 60 10.17 1.83 21.13
N HIS A 61 9.65 2.23 19.97
CA HIS A 61 8.53 1.57 19.31
C HIS A 61 8.95 0.84 18.03
N CYS A 62 9.45 1.59 17.06
CA CYS A 62 9.74 1.07 15.72
C CYS A 62 10.78 -0.05 15.76
N GLN A 63 10.39 -1.25 15.34
CA GLN A 63 11.23 -2.45 15.32
C GLN A 63 11.79 -2.83 16.71
N LYS A 64 11.05 -2.44 17.76
CA LYS A 64 11.31 -2.77 19.18
C LYS A 64 10.11 -3.45 19.82
N VAL A 65 8.92 -3.11 19.35
CA VAL A 65 7.64 -3.74 19.72
C VAL A 65 7.24 -4.70 18.60
N GLU A 66 6.79 -5.89 18.98
CA GLU A 66 6.20 -6.85 18.04
C GLU A 66 4.95 -6.24 17.40
N ASN A 67 4.78 -6.41 16.08
CA ASN A 67 3.69 -5.79 15.32
C ASN A 67 3.60 -4.26 15.50
N CYS A 68 4.75 -3.57 15.64
CA CYS A 68 4.79 -2.12 15.85
C CYS A 68 4.07 -1.27 14.78
N CYS A 69 3.82 -1.81 13.60
CA CYS A 69 3.06 -1.12 12.55
C CYS A 69 1.54 -1.19 12.78
N GLU A 70 1.05 -2.20 13.50
CA GLU A 70 -0.39 -2.42 13.78
C GLU A 70 -0.83 -1.75 15.09
N ILE A 71 0.12 -1.45 15.98
CA ILE A 71 -0.16 -0.83 17.28
C ILE A 71 -0.03 0.69 17.16
N ALA A 72 -1.16 1.39 17.09
CA ALA A 72 -1.20 2.85 17.02
C ALA A 72 -0.60 3.50 18.27
N CYS A 73 0.33 4.44 18.08
CA CYS A 73 0.87 5.29 19.13
C CYS A 73 1.39 6.62 18.56
N ASP A 74 1.68 7.59 19.41
CA ASP A 74 2.20 8.89 18.95
C ASP A 74 3.53 8.75 18.19
N ALA A 75 4.34 7.76 18.57
CA ALA A 75 5.65 7.52 17.98
C ALA A 75 5.60 6.99 16.53
N ASN A 76 4.46 6.47 16.08
CA ASN A 76 4.31 5.93 14.73
C ASN A 76 3.23 6.64 13.89
N ALA A 77 2.74 7.80 14.34
CA ALA A 77 1.70 8.56 13.62
C ALA A 77 2.08 8.93 12.17
N LEU A 78 3.38 9.07 11.87
CA LEU A 78 3.91 9.35 10.52
C LEU A 78 4.69 8.16 9.94
N CYS A 79 4.52 6.95 10.51
CA CYS A 79 5.27 5.77 10.09
C CYS A 79 4.64 5.17 8.84
N TYR A 80 5.40 5.15 7.72
CA TYR A 80 4.97 4.52 6.47
C TYR A 80 4.45 3.09 6.65
N GLY A 81 5.16 2.24 7.41
CA GLY A 81 4.72 0.86 7.65
C GLY A 81 3.38 0.75 8.38
N ARG A 82 3.06 1.74 9.24
CA ARG A 82 1.74 1.82 9.88
C ARG A 82 0.68 2.22 8.86
N HIS A 83 0.93 3.24 8.04
CA HIS A 83 -0.01 3.67 6.99
C HIS A 83 -0.31 2.54 6.00
N CYS A 84 0.69 1.73 5.62
CA CYS A 84 0.48 0.52 4.82
C CYS A 84 -0.43 -0.50 5.53
N SER A 85 -0.22 -0.72 6.83
CA SER A 85 -1.05 -1.63 7.63
C SER A 85 -2.49 -1.14 7.78
N GLU A 86 -2.69 0.16 7.98
CA GLU A 86 -4.01 0.81 8.07
C GLU A 86 -4.75 0.76 6.74
N THR A 87 -4.08 1.06 5.62
CA THR A 87 -4.63 0.92 4.27
C THR A 87 -5.08 -0.53 4.03
N THR A 88 -4.18 -1.49 4.30
CA THR A 88 -4.45 -2.92 4.10
C THR A 88 -5.65 -3.38 4.92
N SER A 89 -5.70 -3.02 6.20
CA SER A 89 -6.79 -3.42 7.10
C SER A 89 -8.13 -2.84 6.64
N SER A 90 -8.14 -1.57 6.21
CA SER A 90 -9.35 -0.89 5.74
C SER A 90 -9.90 -1.52 4.44
N VAL A 91 -9.01 -1.86 3.50
CA VAL A 91 -9.39 -2.55 2.26
C VAL A 91 -9.89 -3.97 2.54
N VAL A 92 -9.18 -4.73 3.39
CA VAL A 92 -9.56 -6.09 3.79
C VAL A 92 -10.94 -6.12 4.45
N GLU A 93 -11.21 -5.18 5.35
CA GLU A 93 -12.51 -5.01 6.00
C GLU A 93 -13.60 -4.72 4.96
N LYS A 94 -13.36 -3.80 4.02
CA LYS A 94 -14.29 -3.46 2.93
C LYS A 94 -14.58 -4.63 1.99
N LEU A 95 -13.59 -5.49 1.76
CA LEU A 95 -13.70 -6.69 0.92
C LEU A 95 -14.30 -7.89 1.67
N GLY A 96 -14.36 -7.86 3.01
CA GLY A 96 -14.86 -8.96 3.83
C GLY A 96 -13.95 -10.18 3.84
N LEU A 97 -12.64 -9.99 3.64
CA LEU A 97 -11.66 -11.08 3.56
C LEU A 97 -11.27 -11.62 4.95
N GLN A 98 -11.12 -12.93 5.04
CA GLN A 98 -10.61 -13.63 6.22
C GLN A 98 -9.07 -13.60 6.25
N THR A 99 -8.49 -13.82 7.43
CA THR A 99 -7.04 -13.68 7.68
C THR A 99 -6.15 -14.59 6.86
N ASP A 100 -6.66 -15.72 6.35
CA ASP A 100 -5.93 -16.66 5.51
C ASP A 100 -5.98 -16.33 4.01
N GLN A 101 -6.85 -15.38 3.61
CA GLN A 101 -7.10 -15.00 2.21
C GLN A 101 -6.23 -13.84 1.73
N TRP A 102 -5.45 -13.21 2.61
CA TRP A 102 -4.61 -12.08 2.24
C TRP A 102 -3.27 -12.05 2.98
N SER A 103 -2.33 -11.27 2.46
CA SER A 103 -1.05 -10.97 3.13
C SER A 103 -0.47 -9.64 2.64
N MET A 104 0.51 -9.12 3.37
CA MET A 104 1.21 -7.88 3.03
C MET A 104 2.72 -8.15 2.88
N SER A 105 3.37 -7.47 1.95
CA SER A 105 4.80 -7.53 1.68
C SER A 105 5.36 -6.20 1.18
N TYR A 106 6.68 -6.16 1.01
CA TYR A 106 7.42 -5.00 0.53
C TYR A 106 8.34 -5.33 -0.66
N GLN A 107 8.22 -4.59 -1.74
CA GLN A 107 8.97 -4.74 -3.00
C GLN A 107 10.11 -3.71 -3.16
N SER A 108 10.78 -3.71 -4.31
CA SER A 108 11.73 -2.70 -4.80
C SER A 108 12.90 -2.43 -3.84
N ARG A 109 13.56 -3.49 -3.38
CA ARG A 109 14.68 -3.38 -2.43
C ARG A 109 16.01 -3.37 -3.14
N LEU A 110 16.91 -2.47 -2.72
CA LEU A 110 18.23 -2.30 -3.35
C LEU A 110 19.37 -2.39 -2.33
N GLY A 111 20.43 -3.08 -2.72
CA GLY A 111 21.66 -3.16 -1.93
C GLY A 111 21.55 -3.95 -0.61
N PRO A 112 22.63 -4.02 0.16
CA PRO A 112 22.78 -4.98 1.27
C PRO A 112 22.20 -4.50 2.61
N VAL A 113 21.41 -3.41 2.61
CA VAL A 113 20.85 -2.86 3.86
C VAL A 113 19.63 -3.65 4.34
N LYS A 114 19.23 -3.47 5.61
CA LYS A 114 17.99 -4.08 6.12
C LYS A 114 16.78 -3.27 5.67
N TRP A 115 15.78 -3.95 5.13
CA TRP A 115 14.52 -3.39 4.64
C TRP A 115 13.33 -3.86 5.48
N LEU A 116 12.19 -3.18 5.37
CA LEU A 116 10.91 -3.66 5.91
C LEU A 116 10.55 -5.02 5.33
N GLU A 117 10.18 -5.98 6.18
CA GLU A 117 9.86 -7.36 5.83
C GLU A 117 8.36 -7.65 5.98
N PRO A 118 7.82 -8.69 5.30
CA PRO A 118 8.49 -9.63 4.38
C PRO A 118 8.71 -9.05 2.97
N SER A 119 9.66 -9.58 2.21
CA SER A 119 9.83 -9.17 0.80
C SER A 119 8.73 -9.76 -0.06
N THR A 120 8.33 -9.06 -1.13
CA THR A 120 7.31 -9.57 -2.04
C THR A 120 7.71 -10.91 -2.63
N THR A 121 8.95 -11.08 -3.11
CA THR A 121 9.47 -12.37 -3.59
C THR A 121 9.44 -13.46 -2.50
N ASN A 122 9.87 -13.16 -1.27
CA ASN A 122 9.86 -14.14 -0.17
C ASN A 122 8.43 -14.53 0.22
N LYS A 123 7.51 -13.56 0.22
CA LYS A 123 6.10 -13.81 0.53
C LYS A 123 5.46 -14.66 -0.56
N VAL A 124 5.71 -14.38 -1.83
CA VAL A 124 5.23 -15.22 -2.94
C VAL A 124 5.76 -16.65 -2.83
N LYS A 125 7.04 -16.84 -2.55
CA LYS A 125 7.62 -18.17 -2.30
C LYS A 125 6.95 -18.90 -1.14
N GLU A 126 6.66 -18.21 -0.05
CA GLU A 126 5.91 -18.76 1.08
C GLU A 126 4.49 -19.19 0.68
N LEU A 127 3.77 -18.35 -0.09
CA LEU A 127 2.42 -18.67 -0.57
C LEU A 127 2.41 -19.92 -1.45
N VAL A 128 3.37 -20.05 -2.37
CA VAL A 128 3.50 -21.24 -3.22
C VAL A 128 3.80 -22.48 -2.38
N ASN A 129 4.70 -22.39 -1.40
CA ASN A 129 4.98 -23.50 -0.48
C ASN A 129 3.76 -23.91 0.37
N ARG A 130 2.84 -22.99 0.63
CA ARG A 130 1.55 -23.26 1.28
C ARG A 130 0.52 -23.88 0.33
N GLY A 131 0.85 -24.05 -0.95
CA GLY A 131 -0.03 -24.61 -1.97
C GLY A 131 -0.95 -23.58 -2.63
N ILE A 132 -0.73 -22.28 -2.41
CA ILE A 132 -1.47 -21.23 -3.13
C ILE A 132 -1.05 -21.21 -4.59
N LYS A 133 -2.03 -21.35 -5.49
CA LYS A 133 -1.84 -21.42 -6.94
C LYS A 133 -2.26 -20.16 -7.67
N LYS A 134 -3.14 -19.36 -7.07
CA LYS A 134 -3.64 -18.12 -7.67
C LYS A 134 -3.46 -16.96 -6.71
N ILE A 135 -2.82 -15.89 -7.17
CA ILE A 135 -2.64 -14.67 -6.39
C ILE A 135 -3.12 -13.44 -7.16
N VAL A 136 -3.75 -12.52 -6.44
CA VAL A 136 -4.04 -11.16 -6.91
C VAL A 136 -3.09 -10.23 -6.18
N VAL A 137 -2.35 -9.39 -6.90
CA VAL A 137 -1.38 -8.46 -6.35
C VAL A 137 -1.89 -7.04 -6.53
N VAL A 138 -1.82 -6.23 -5.47
CA VAL A 138 -2.16 -4.80 -5.52
C VAL A 138 -1.05 -3.98 -4.89
N ALA A 139 -0.81 -2.76 -5.39
CA ALA A 139 0.23 -1.85 -4.90
C ALA A 139 -0.36 -0.49 -4.44
N PRO A 140 -1.03 -0.43 -3.27
CA PRO A 140 -1.83 0.74 -2.88
C PRO A 140 -1.04 2.03 -2.63
N ALA A 141 0.28 1.93 -2.43
CA ALA A 141 1.14 3.11 -2.28
C ALA A 141 1.39 3.86 -3.61
N PHE A 142 0.91 3.33 -4.74
CA PHE A 142 0.99 3.97 -6.05
C PHE A 142 -0.43 4.28 -6.56
N LEU A 143 -0.63 5.52 -7.01
CA LEU A 143 -1.90 5.97 -7.60
C LEU A 143 -1.93 5.81 -9.12
N ALA A 144 -0.77 5.69 -9.76
CA ALA A 144 -0.63 5.48 -11.19
C ALA A 144 0.34 4.33 -11.45
N ASP A 145 0.15 3.61 -12.57
CA ASP A 145 1.05 2.55 -12.97
C ASP A 145 2.43 3.09 -13.36
N GLY A 146 3.47 2.33 -13.02
CA GLY A 146 4.87 2.70 -13.23
C GLY A 146 5.75 1.47 -13.42
N LEU A 147 7.07 1.66 -13.34
CA LEU A 147 8.03 0.56 -13.45
C LEU A 147 7.80 -0.49 -12.36
N GLU A 148 7.49 -0.03 -11.15
CA GLU A 148 7.24 -0.85 -9.97
C GLU A 148 6.00 -1.74 -10.10
N THR A 149 5.02 -1.38 -10.92
CA THR A 149 3.81 -2.22 -11.13
C THR A 149 3.87 -2.99 -12.45
N LEU A 150 4.28 -2.34 -13.54
CA LEU A 150 4.26 -2.93 -14.88
C LEU A 150 5.41 -3.90 -15.13
N GLU A 151 6.61 -3.64 -14.60
CA GLU A 151 7.77 -4.50 -14.80
C GLU A 151 7.96 -5.43 -13.60
N GLU A 152 8.16 -4.85 -12.41
CA GLU A 152 8.55 -5.63 -11.23
C GLU A 152 7.43 -6.60 -10.78
N LEU A 153 6.17 -6.18 -10.78
CA LEU A 153 5.06 -7.04 -10.38
C LEU A 153 4.46 -7.84 -11.54
N ASP A 154 4.19 -7.20 -12.67
CA ASP A 154 3.43 -7.86 -13.74
C ASP A 154 4.30 -8.76 -14.62
N ILE A 155 5.60 -8.53 -14.69
CA ILE A 155 6.54 -9.35 -15.47
C ILE A 155 7.44 -10.16 -14.53
N GLU A 156 8.31 -9.53 -13.76
CA GLU A 156 9.34 -10.24 -12.97
C GLU A 156 8.71 -11.15 -11.90
N LEU A 157 7.83 -10.61 -11.04
CA LEU A 157 7.18 -11.41 -10.00
C LEU A 157 6.27 -12.50 -10.55
N ARG A 158 5.64 -12.24 -11.70
CA ARG A 158 4.82 -13.24 -12.41
C ARG A 158 5.66 -14.41 -12.88
N GLU A 159 6.80 -14.15 -13.54
CA GLU A 159 7.73 -15.18 -13.97
C GLU A 159 8.20 -16.02 -12.78
N ASP A 160 8.65 -15.35 -11.71
CA ASP A 160 9.05 -15.97 -10.44
C ASP A 160 7.93 -16.86 -9.86
N PHE A 161 6.70 -16.37 -9.80
CA PHE A 161 5.57 -17.10 -9.24
C PHE A 161 5.27 -18.38 -10.03
N ILE A 162 5.27 -18.30 -11.36
CA ILE A 162 5.03 -19.45 -12.24
C ILE A 162 6.19 -20.46 -12.14
N GLU A 163 7.45 -20.01 -12.14
CA GLU A 163 8.61 -20.90 -11.99
C GLU A 163 8.58 -21.66 -10.66
N MET A 164 8.14 -21.01 -9.58
CA MET A 164 8.00 -21.66 -8.26
C MET A 164 6.84 -22.65 -8.19
N GLY A 165 5.94 -22.67 -9.19
CA GLY A 165 4.80 -23.60 -9.28
C GLY A 165 3.45 -22.98 -8.93
N GLY A 166 3.33 -21.65 -8.96
CA GLY A 166 2.06 -20.95 -9.09
C GLY A 166 1.43 -21.16 -10.48
N GLU A 167 0.15 -20.83 -10.62
CA GLU A 167 -0.62 -21.02 -11.86
C GLU A 167 -1.12 -19.70 -12.44
N GLU A 168 -1.59 -18.77 -11.59
CA GLU A 168 -2.16 -17.50 -12.03
C GLU A 168 -1.78 -16.35 -11.10
N LEU A 169 -1.17 -15.31 -11.66
CA LEU A 169 -0.93 -14.04 -10.97
C LEU A 169 -1.73 -12.95 -11.69
N THR A 170 -2.46 -12.11 -10.96
CA THR A 170 -3.10 -10.93 -11.53
C THR A 170 -2.61 -9.70 -10.81
N VAL A 171 -1.98 -8.76 -11.50
CA VAL A 171 -1.68 -7.44 -10.94
C VAL A 171 -2.88 -6.53 -11.20
N VAL A 172 -3.50 -6.03 -10.13
CA VAL A 172 -4.55 -5.01 -10.23
C VAL A 172 -3.86 -3.70 -10.60
N LYS A 173 -4.31 -3.07 -11.68
CA LYS A 173 -3.82 -1.74 -12.08
C LYS A 173 -4.00 -0.75 -10.94
N CYS A 174 -3.07 0.20 -10.82
CA CYS A 174 -3.28 1.36 -9.97
C CYS A 174 -4.59 2.07 -10.32
N LEU A 175 -5.06 2.94 -9.41
CA LEU A 175 -6.31 3.66 -9.63
C LEU A 175 -6.27 4.52 -10.90
N ASN A 176 -5.11 5.01 -11.33
CA ASN A 176 -4.91 5.75 -12.58
C ASN A 176 -5.98 6.83 -12.78
N ASP A 177 -6.80 6.69 -13.81
CA ASP A 177 -7.92 7.55 -14.21
C ASP A 177 -9.29 6.98 -13.82
N ASN A 178 -9.35 6.10 -12.82
CA ASN A 178 -10.59 5.54 -12.31
C ASN A 178 -11.54 6.66 -11.83
N ASP A 179 -12.75 6.70 -12.39
CA ASP A 179 -13.73 7.75 -12.11
C ASP A 179 -14.05 7.89 -10.61
N GLN A 180 -14.23 6.77 -9.89
CA GLN A 180 -14.53 6.82 -8.45
C GLN A 180 -13.36 7.38 -7.64
N TRP A 181 -12.13 7.10 -8.05
CA TRP A 181 -10.94 7.68 -7.43
C TRP A 181 -10.83 9.17 -7.73
N ILE A 182 -11.09 9.62 -8.96
CA ILE A 182 -11.07 11.04 -9.32
C ILE A 182 -12.12 11.81 -8.51
N ASP A 183 -13.34 11.28 -8.41
CA ASP A 183 -14.41 11.84 -7.59
C ASP A 183 -14.04 11.87 -6.09
N GLY A 184 -13.42 10.79 -5.61
CA GLY A 184 -12.91 10.70 -4.24
C GLY A 184 -11.84 11.74 -3.93
N LEU A 185 -10.86 11.91 -4.82
CA LEU A 185 -9.81 12.92 -4.69
C LEU A 185 -10.41 14.34 -4.69
N GLU A 186 -11.38 14.62 -5.57
CA GLU A 186 -12.08 15.90 -5.57
C GLU A 186 -12.78 16.15 -4.21
N SER A 187 -13.48 15.15 -3.69
CA SER A 187 -14.14 15.21 -2.38
C SER A 187 -13.14 15.48 -1.24
N LEU A 188 -12.01 14.77 -1.22
CA LEU A 188 -10.95 14.97 -0.24
C LEU A 188 -10.41 16.41 -0.28
N VAL A 189 -10.17 16.94 -1.48
CA VAL A 189 -9.70 18.31 -1.67
C VAL A 189 -10.73 19.32 -1.16
N LYS A 190 -12.01 19.19 -1.55
CA LYS A 190 -13.09 20.07 -1.11
C LYS A 190 -13.27 20.06 0.40
N LYS A 191 -13.38 18.88 1.02
CA LYS A 191 -13.53 18.69 2.48
C LYS A 191 -12.44 19.42 3.25
N ARG A 192 -11.20 19.36 2.76
CA ARG A 192 -10.04 19.98 3.42
C ARG A 192 -9.93 21.48 3.15
N LEU A 193 -10.35 21.96 1.98
CA LEU A 193 -10.45 23.40 1.73
C LEU A 193 -11.53 24.03 2.62
N ASP A 194 -12.71 23.41 2.73
CA ASP A 194 -13.81 23.92 3.55
C ASP A 194 -13.44 23.97 5.04
N LEU A 195 -12.73 22.97 5.55
CA LEU A 195 -12.21 22.95 6.93
C LEU A 195 -11.21 24.08 7.24
N ASN A 196 -10.55 24.65 6.22
CA ASN A 196 -9.58 25.72 6.39
C ASN A 196 -10.17 27.13 6.13
N ILE A 197 -11.42 27.21 5.64
CA ILE A 197 -12.14 28.47 5.38
C ILE A 197 -13.09 28.83 6.56
N ALA A 198 -13.47 27.85 7.38
CA ALA A 198 -14.32 28.03 8.57
C ALA A 198 -13.53 28.42 9.83
#